data_AF-A0A7W0R3X6-F1
#
_entry.id   AF-A0A7W0R3X6-F1
#
_cell.length_a   1.000
_cell.length_b   1.000
_cell.length_c   1.000
_cell.angle_alpha   90.00
_cell.angle_beta   90.00
_cell.angle_gamma   90.00
#
_symmetry.space_group_name_H-M   'P 1'
#
loop_
_entity.id
_entity.type
_entity.pdbx_description
1 polymer ?
#
loop_
_entity_poly.entity_id
_entity_poly.type
_entity_poly.pdbx_seq_one_letter_code
_entity_poly.pdbx_strand_id
1 'polypeptide(L)'
;MAGRGRSGPHGVPPGSGGSDHDPGRVGVSLPPHRSLGTLTKPCTTGGVKDCGKRFLPSFGHVGDGNFHVMILVDPQDPVEMKAAEDLNDRLVDRALAMDGTCTGEHGIGLRKMASLQKELPGAIDVMRAIKRELDPLHIMNPGKVFTDLSGAPDSGNPGARAAGEGATF
;
A
#
# COMPACT_ATOMS: atom_id res chain seq x y z
N MET A 1 37.19 -5.90 38.99
CA MET A 1 35.72 -5.82 38.89
C MET A 1 35.35 -4.63 38.02
N ALA A 2 34.83 -4.87 36.81
CA ALA A 2 33.98 -3.96 36.05
C ALA A 2 33.41 -4.78 34.88
N GLY A 3 32.11 -5.09 34.94
CA GLY A 3 31.45 -6.01 34.03
C GLY A 3 31.24 -5.41 32.64
N ARG A 4 31.49 -6.22 31.61
CA ARG A 4 31.10 -5.92 30.23
C ARG A 4 29.58 -6.08 30.12
N GLY A 5 28.87 -4.97 30.01
CA GLY A 5 27.44 -4.97 29.71
C GLY A 5 27.20 -5.52 28.31
N ARG A 6 26.43 -6.61 28.22
CA ARG A 6 25.92 -7.13 26.95
C ARG A 6 24.89 -6.13 26.41
N SER A 7 25.13 -5.61 25.21
CA SER A 7 24.11 -4.90 24.45
C SER A 7 22.95 -5.86 24.16
N GLY A 8 21.78 -5.56 24.71
CA GLY A 8 20.54 -6.26 24.37
C GLY A 8 20.16 -6.05 22.90
N PRO A 9 19.26 -6.88 22.35
CA PRO A 9 18.81 -6.73 20.97
C PRO A 9 18.10 -5.37 20.84
N HIS A 10 18.57 -4.55 19.90
CA HIS A 10 17.90 -3.31 19.53
C HIS A 10 16.47 -3.65 19.09
N GLY A 11 15.51 -3.33 19.96
CA GLY A 11 14.09 -3.44 19.67
C GLY A 11 13.74 -2.53 18.51
N VAL A 12 13.27 -3.14 17.43
CA VAL A 12 12.68 -2.45 16.29
C VAL A 12 11.43 -1.69 16.79
N PRO A 13 11.33 -0.37 16.60
CA PRO A 13 10.21 0.40 17.14
C PRO A 13 8.88 0.02 16.45
N PRO A 14 7.76 0.03 17.19
CA PRO A 14 6.44 -0.20 16.60
C PRO A 14 6.15 0.92 15.58
N GLY A 15 6.04 0.55 14.30
CA GLY A 15 5.85 1.49 13.19
C GLY A 15 6.81 1.30 12.02
N SER A 16 7.94 0.59 12.21
CA SER A 16 8.79 0.17 11.09
C SER A 16 8.24 -1.12 10.46
N GLY A 17 7.13 -1.00 9.75
CA GLY A 17 6.67 -2.03 8.84
C GLY A 17 7.76 -2.30 7.80
N GLY A 18 8.26 -3.53 7.74
CA GLY A 18 9.25 -3.94 6.75
C GLY A 18 8.77 -3.71 5.32
N SER A 19 9.70 -3.33 4.44
CA SER A 19 9.65 -3.27 2.95
C SER A 19 8.48 -2.57 2.25
N ASP A 20 7.35 -2.30 2.90
CA ASP A 20 6.11 -1.85 2.28
C ASP A 20 6.02 -0.32 2.24
N HIS A 21 7.06 0.43 2.65
CA HIS A 21 7.09 1.91 2.69
C HIS A 21 7.92 2.54 1.56
N ASP A 22 7.68 2.17 0.31
CA ASP A 22 8.28 2.86 -0.84
C ASP A 22 7.22 3.66 -1.61
N PRO A 23 6.97 4.94 -1.27
CA PRO A 23 6.09 5.80 -2.06
C PRO A 23 6.65 6.07 -3.47
N GLY A 24 7.92 5.76 -3.69
CA GLY A 24 8.63 5.84 -4.96
C GLY A 24 8.21 4.79 -5.98
N ARG A 25 7.28 3.87 -5.67
CA ARG A 25 6.83 2.83 -6.59
C ARG A 25 5.31 2.81 -6.76
N VAL A 26 4.87 2.91 -8.01
CA VAL A 26 3.47 2.75 -8.42
C VAL A 26 3.39 1.54 -9.33
N GLY A 27 2.48 0.60 -9.03
CA GLY A 27 2.18 -0.54 -9.89
C GLY A 27 0.68 -0.61 -10.16
N VAL A 28 0.27 -0.55 -11.42
CA VAL A 28 -1.12 -0.54 -11.89
C VAL A 28 -1.26 -1.44 -13.11
N SER A 29 -2.47 -1.83 -13.49
CA SER A 29 -2.71 -2.41 -14.81
C SER A 29 -3.77 -1.61 -15.57
N LEU A 30 -3.64 -1.55 -16.89
CA LEU A 30 -4.54 -0.83 -17.78
C LEU A 30 -5.11 -1.77 -18.85
N PRO A 31 -6.30 -1.49 -19.39
CA PRO A 31 -6.82 -2.23 -20.53
C PRO A 31 -5.88 -2.17 -21.75
N PRO A 32 -5.87 -3.19 -22.63
CA PRO A 32 -4.93 -3.27 -23.76
C PRO A 32 -4.94 -2.09 -24.73
N HIS A 33 -6.06 -1.35 -24.79
CA HIS A 33 -6.23 -0.18 -25.65
C HIS A 33 -5.71 1.13 -25.00
N ARG A 34 -5.26 1.08 -23.74
CA ARG A 34 -4.69 2.21 -23.00
C ARG A 34 -3.19 1.99 -22.80
N SER A 35 -2.42 3.05 -23.00
CA SER A 35 -0.97 2.99 -22.88
C SER A 35 -0.46 3.69 -21.64
N LEU A 36 0.70 3.23 -21.15
CA LEU A 36 1.48 3.91 -20.12
C LEU A 36 1.74 5.39 -20.44
N GLY A 37 1.99 5.71 -21.72
CA GLY A 37 2.16 7.09 -22.17
C GLY A 37 0.91 7.95 -21.96
N THR A 38 -0.30 7.37 -22.01
CA THR A 38 -1.55 8.07 -21.69
C THR A 38 -1.69 8.31 -20.19
N LEU A 39 -1.27 7.36 -19.37
CA LEU A 39 -1.25 7.49 -17.91
C LEU A 39 -0.29 8.59 -17.46
N THR A 40 0.93 8.61 -18.00
CA THR A 40 1.98 9.59 -17.59
C THR A 40 1.95 10.89 -18.39
N LYS A 41 1.04 11.03 -19.36
CA LYS A 41 0.91 12.20 -20.24
C LYS A 41 0.96 13.56 -19.51
N PRO A 42 0.29 13.77 -18.37
CA PRO A 42 0.34 15.04 -17.64
C PRO A 42 1.75 15.36 -17.15
N CYS A 43 2.50 14.33 -16.74
CA CYS A 43 3.87 14.48 -16.27
C CYS A 43 4.86 14.74 -17.42
N THR A 44 4.55 14.29 -18.65
CA THR A 44 5.46 14.42 -19.81
C THR A 44 5.14 15.60 -20.72
N THR A 45 3.88 16.01 -20.84
CA THR A 45 3.43 17.06 -21.78
C THR A 45 2.71 18.24 -21.12
N GLY A 46 2.27 18.11 -19.86
CA GLY A 46 1.55 19.16 -19.13
C GLY A 46 2.43 20.19 -18.41
N GLY A 47 3.76 20.02 -18.48
CA GLY A 47 4.72 20.82 -17.73
C GLY A 47 4.77 20.45 -16.26
N VAL A 48 5.87 20.86 -15.63
CA VAL A 48 6.31 20.70 -14.23
C VAL A 48 5.23 20.88 -13.14
N LYS A 49 4.04 21.37 -13.47
CA LYS A 49 2.99 21.77 -12.52
C LYS A 49 2.29 20.60 -11.85
N ASP A 50 2.16 19.45 -12.52
CA ASP A 50 1.37 18.34 -11.98
C ASP A 50 2.22 17.34 -11.20
N CYS A 51 3.38 16.93 -11.72
CA CYS A 51 4.19 15.85 -11.11
C CYS A 51 5.46 16.36 -10.38
N GLY A 52 5.64 17.68 -10.30
CA GLY A 52 6.93 18.30 -9.95
C GLY A 52 7.96 18.05 -11.05
N LYS A 53 9.18 18.58 -10.94
CA LYS A 53 10.27 18.30 -11.90
C LYS A 53 10.83 16.87 -11.72
N ARG A 54 9.97 15.86 -11.62
CA ARG A 54 10.38 14.48 -11.32
C ARG A 54 10.48 13.67 -12.61
N PHE A 55 11.62 12.99 -12.76
CA PHE A 55 11.75 11.95 -13.76
C PHE A 55 10.98 10.71 -13.29
N LEU A 56 10.15 10.15 -14.17
CA LEU A 56 9.31 8.99 -13.87
C LEU A 56 9.72 7.80 -14.74
N PRO A 57 10.76 7.04 -14.38
CA PRO A 57 11.08 5.81 -15.06
C PRO A 57 9.85 4.91 -15.08
N SER A 58 9.41 4.53 -16.28
CA SER A 58 8.17 3.79 -16.47
C SER A 58 8.44 2.59 -17.38
N PHE A 59 8.04 1.41 -16.93
CA PHE A 59 8.22 0.13 -17.62
C PHE A 59 7.05 -0.78 -17.30
N GLY A 60 6.93 -1.92 -17.98
CA GLY A 60 5.82 -2.83 -17.71
C GLY A 60 5.77 -4.01 -18.65
N HIS A 61 4.94 -4.97 -18.29
CA HIS A 61 4.59 -6.11 -19.12
C HIS A 61 3.48 -5.67 -20.08
N VAL A 62 3.88 -5.15 -21.24
CA VAL A 62 2.92 -4.58 -22.22
C VAL A 62 1.86 -5.61 -22.65
N GLY A 63 2.20 -6.90 -22.66
CA GLY A 63 1.31 -7.98 -23.09
C GLY A 63 0.09 -8.21 -22.19
N ASP A 64 0.17 -7.88 -20.89
CA ASP A 64 -0.93 -8.04 -19.93
C ASP A 64 -1.44 -6.70 -19.36
N GLY A 65 -0.85 -5.58 -19.80
CA GLY A 65 -1.24 -4.23 -19.39
C GLY A 65 -0.69 -3.79 -18.03
N ASN A 66 0.18 -4.58 -17.39
CA ASN A 66 0.78 -4.27 -16.10
C ASN A 66 1.95 -3.28 -16.24
N PHE A 67 1.83 -2.13 -15.59
CA PHE A 67 2.80 -1.04 -15.65
C PHE A 67 3.31 -0.63 -14.28
N HIS A 68 4.61 -0.35 -14.24
CA HIS A 68 5.35 0.18 -13.12
C HIS A 68 5.81 1.59 -13.44
N VAL A 69 5.47 2.53 -12.56
CA VAL A 69 5.96 3.91 -12.60
C VAL A 69 6.76 4.15 -11.33
N MET A 70 8.03 4.51 -11.50
CA MET A 70 8.91 4.87 -10.39
C MET A 70 8.90 6.38 -10.20
N ILE A 71 8.80 6.84 -8.96
CA ILE A 71 8.93 8.23 -8.54
C ILE A 71 10.26 8.35 -7.81
N LEU A 72 11.25 8.99 -8.44
CA LEU A 72 12.55 9.21 -7.81
C LEU A 72 12.44 10.31 -6.76
N VAL A 73 12.81 9.97 -5.52
CA VAL A 73 12.81 10.85 -4.35
C VAL A 73 14.00 10.55 -3.45
N ASP A 74 14.44 11.55 -2.69
CA ASP A 74 15.29 11.34 -1.53
C ASP A 74 14.44 10.84 -0.34
N PRO A 75 14.66 9.60 0.16
CA PRO A 75 13.89 9.07 1.29
C PRO A 75 14.15 9.81 2.61
N GLN A 76 15.19 10.65 2.68
CA GLN A 76 15.47 11.49 3.85
C GLN A 76 14.78 12.86 3.77
N ASP A 77 14.20 13.23 2.62
CA ASP A 77 13.45 14.47 2.47
C ASP A 77 11.93 14.21 2.65
N PRO A 78 11.33 14.60 3.79
CA PRO A 78 9.91 14.37 4.04
C PRO A 78 8.99 15.13 3.09
N VAL A 79 9.44 16.25 2.51
CA VAL A 79 8.67 17.02 1.53
C VAL A 79 8.60 16.27 0.21
N GLU A 80 9.72 15.69 -0.23
CA GLU A 80 9.74 14.86 -1.43
C GLU A 80 8.90 13.59 -1.25
N MET A 81 9.02 12.94 -0.10
CA MET A 81 8.25 11.73 0.23
C MET A 81 6.75 12.01 0.20
N LYS A 82 6.29 13.08 0.85
CA LYS A 82 4.86 13.46 0.84
C LYS A 82 4.36 13.73 -0.58
N ALA A 83 5.16 14.44 -1.37
CA ALA A 83 4.78 14.78 -2.73
C ALA A 83 4.86 13.57 -3.69
N ALA A 84 5.66 12.54 -3.38
CA ALA A 84 5.61 11.25 -4.07
C ALA A 84 4.34 10.46 -3.72
N GLU A 85 3.92 10.45 -2.45
CA GLU A 85 2.65 9.84 -2.04
C GLU A 85 1.47 10.50 -2.77
N ASP A 86 1.41 11.82 -2.81
CA ASP A 86 0.35 12.55 -3.54
C ASP A 86 0.36 12.29 -5.04
N LEU A 87 1.54 12.06 -5.63
CA LEU A 87 1.66 11.70 -7.04
C LEU A 87 1.26 10.23 -7.26
N ASN A 88 1.60 9.33 -6.35
CA ASN A 88 1.21 7.93 -6.37
C ASN A 88 -0.32 7.80 -6.40
N ASP A 89 -1.00 8.46 -5.47
CA ASP A 89 -2.47 8.46 -5.38
C ASP A 89 -3.12 8.99 -6.66
N ARG A 90 -2.60 10.08 -7.24
CA ARG A 90 -3.12 10.64 -8.49
C ARG A 90 -2.89 9.73 -9.69
N LEU A 91 -1.76 9.03 -9.74
CA LEU A 91 -1.49 8.04 -10.81
C LEU A 91 -2.43 6.85 -10.69
N VAL A 92 -2.69 6.36 -9.48
CA VAL A 92 -3.67 5.30 -9.23
C VAL A 92 -5.07 5.75 -9.60
N ASP A 93 -5.53 6.92 -9.14
CA ASP A 93 -6.85 7.45 -9.47
C ASP A 93 -7.04 7.65 -10.97
N ARG A 94 -5.98 8.05 -11.68
CA ARG A 94 -6.00 8.13 -13.14
C ARG A 94 -6.08 6.77 -13.80
N ALA A 95 -5.37 5.77 -13.29
CA ALA A 95 -5.47 4.40 -13.81
C ALA A 95 -6.90 3.87 -13.65
N LEU A 96 -7.53 4.09 -12.48
CA LEU A 96 -8.93 3.74 -12.24
C LEU A 96 -9.88 4.48 -13.19
N ALA A 97 -9.67 5.78 -13.42
CA ALA A 97 -10.45 6.56 -14.40
C ALA A 97 -10.24 6.13 -15.87
N MET A 98 -9.24 5.29 -16.12
CA MET A 98 -8.95 4.68 -17.42
C MET A 98 -9.43 3.21 -17.50
N ASP A 99 -10.34 2.80 -16.59
CA ASP A 99 -10.83 1.43 -16.43
C ASP A 99 -9.70 0.42 -16.12
N GLY A 100 -8.59 0.89 -15.54
CA GLY A 100 -7.51 0.07 -15.02
C GLY A 100 -7.75 -0.36 -13.57
N THR A 101 -6.73 -0.96 -12.98
CA THR A 101 -6.72 -1.41 -11.58
C THR A 101 -5.66 -0.69 -10.76
N CYS A 102 -5.94 -0.47 -9.48
CA CYS A 102 -5.02 0.16 -8.55
C CYS A 102 -3.78 -0.69 -8.28
N THR A 103 -3.79 -1.99 -8.62
CA THR A 103 -2.65 -2.88 -8.46
C THR A 103 -2.56 -3.91 -9.60
N GLY A 104 -1.41 -3.99 -10.26
CA GLY A 104 -1.15 -5.04 -11.25
C GLY A 104 -0.78 -6.37 -10.58
N GLU A 105 0.23 -6.34 -9.71
CA GLU A 105 0.83 -7.57 -9.14
C GLU A 105 1.18 -7.49 -7.63
N HIS A 106 1.32 -6.30 -7.04
CA HIS A 106 1.83 -6.16 -5.65
C HIS A 106 0.72 -6.18 -4.59
N GLY A 107 -0.52 -6.44 -4.99
CA GLY A 107 -1.67 -6.53 -4.09
C GLY A 107 -2.02 -5.19 -3.43
N ILE A 108 -2.80 -5.26 -2.35
CA ILE A 108 -3.36 -4.09 -1.66
C ILE A 108 -2.55 -3.69 -0.42
N GLY A 109 -2.20 -4.68 0.42
CA GLY A 109 -1.44 -4.47 1.65
C GLY A 109 -2.08 -3.41 2.55
N LEU A 110 -1.24 -2.55 3.14
CA LEU A 110 -1.69 -1.40 3.93
C LEU A 110 -2.02 -0.18 3.08
N ARG A 111 -1.29 0.02 1.96
CA ARG A 111 -1.28 1.30 1.26
C ARG A 111 -2.45 1.51 0.32
N LYS A 112 -2.89 0.45 -0.37
CA LYS A 112 -3.91 0.59 -1.42
C LYS A 112 -5.32 0.32 -0.92
N MET A 113 -5.56 0.24 0.40
CA MET A 113 -6.90 -0.03 0.94
C MET A 113 -7.92 1.04 0.50
N ALA A 114 -7.52 2.32 0.53
CA ALA A 114 -8.35 3.40 0.01
C ALA A 114 -8.59 3.29 -1.50
N SER A 115 -7.59 2.84 -2.25
CA SER A 115 -7.72 2.62 -3.70
C SER A 115 -8.63 1.43 -4.03
N LEU A 116 -8.55 0.34 -3.26
CA LEU A 116 -9.46 -0.80 -3.35
C LEU A 116 -10.91 -0.37 -3.11
N GLN A 117 -11.15 0.51 -2.13
CA GLN A 117 -12.48 1.06 -1.86
C GLN A 117 -13.02 1.89 -3.03
N LYS A 118 -12.16 2.59 -3.76
CA LYS A 118 -12.55 3.31 -4.98
C LYS A 118 -12.83 2.35 -6.14
N GLU A 119 -11.99 1.34 -6.32
CA GLU A 119 -12.08 0.38 -7.43
C GLU A 119 -13.28 -0.57 -7.29
N LEU A 120 -13.50 -1.12 -6.09
CA LEU A 120 -14.48 -2.18 -5.83
C LEU A 120 -15.30 -1.94 -4.54
N PRO A 121 -16.07 -0.84 -4.44
CA PRO A 121 -16.73 -0.45 -3.19
C PRO A 121 -17.69 -1.51 -2.63
N GLY A 122 -18.40 -2.26 -3.48
CA GLY A 122 -19.34 -3.29 -3.06
C GLY A 122 -18.73 -4.68 -2.82
N ALA A 123 -17.54 -4.98 -3.36
CA ALA A 123 -16.93 -6.30 -3.23
C ALA A 123 -16.24 -6.49 -1.87
N ILE A 124 -15.87 -5.39 -1.20
CA ILE A 124 -15.16 -5.43 0.08
C ILE A 124 -15.99 -6.12 1.16
N ASP A 125 -17.32 -5.96 1.17
CA ASP A 125 -18.17 -6.63 2.17
C ASP A 125 -18.20 -8.15 2.00
N VAL A 126 -18.11 -8.64 0.77
CA VAL A 126 -17.96 -10.07 0.48
C VAL A 126 -16.59 -10.56 0.96
N MET A 127 -15.52 -9.81 0.68
CA MET A 127 -14.17 -10.14 1.16
C MET A 127 -14.10 -10.18 2.70
N ARG A 128 -14.75 -9.23 3.38
CA ARG A 128 -14.88 -9.22 4.84
C ARG A 128 -15.67 -10.43 5.35
N ALA A 129 -16.76 -10.80 4.69
CA ALA A 129 -17.55 -11.97 5.07
C ALA A 129 -16.71 -13.25 5.02
N ILE A 130 -15.98 -13.46 3.92
CA ILE A 130 -15.06 -14.60 3.78
C ILE A 130 -13.99 -14.56 4.88
N LYS A 131 -13.39 -13.39 5.14
CA LYS A 131 -12.36 -13.24 6.17
C LYS A 131 -12.87 -13.56 7.57
N ARG A 132 -14.11 -13.17 7.92
CA ARG A 132 -14.71 -13.48 9.22
C ARG A 132 -14.92 -14.98 9.43
N GLU A 133 -15.36 -15.68 8.39
CA GLU A 133 -15.57 -17.14 8.46
C GLU A 133 -14.26 -17.91 8.58
N LEU A 134 -13.21 -17.46 7.88
CA LEU A 134 -11.90 -18.13 7.89
C LEU A 134 -11.02 -17.75 9.07
N ASP A 135 -11.19 -16.55 9.63
CA ASP A 135 -10.36 -16.02 10.72
C ASP A 135 -11.23 -15.27 11.74
N PRO A 136 -12.07 -15.99 12.49
CA PRO A 136 -13.00 -15.40 13.46
C PRO A 136 -12.29 -14.70 14.63
N LEU A 137 -11.03 -15.05 14.90
CA LEU A 137 -10.20 -14.42 15.95
C LEU A 137 -9.42 -13.21 15.42
N HIS A 138 -9.48 -12.93 14.12
CA HIS A 138 -8.78 -11.84 13.44
C HIS A 138 -7.25 -11.83 13.70
N ILE A 139 -6.62 -13.01 13.68
CA ILE A 139 -5.18 -13.16 13.96
C ILE A 139 -4.34 -13.22 12.69
N MET A 140 -4.92 -13.53 11.53
CA MET A 140 -4.16 -13.63 10.29
C MET A 140 -4.01 -12.24 9.65
N ASN A 141 -2.92 -11.56 9.99
CA ASN A 141 -2.46 -10.32 9.34
C ASN A 141 -3.50 -9.17 9.43
N PRO A 142 -3.88 -8.77 10.66
CA PRO A 142 -4.90 -7.74 10.90
C PRO A 142 -4.52 -6.39 10.29
N GLY A 143 -5.54 -5.63 9.89
CA GLY A 143 -5.37 -4.27 9.34
C GLY A 143 -4.86 -4.18 7.91
N LYS A 144 -4.64 -5.30 7.19
CA LYS A 144 -4.27 -5.31 5.77
C LYS A 144 -5.46 -5.57 4.85
N VAL A 145 -5.38 -5.08 3.62
CA VAL A 145 -6.36 -5.19 2.52
C VAL A 145 -7.65 -4.36 2.74
N PHE A 146 -8.21 -4.39 3.95
CA PHE A 146 -9.29 -3.50 4.36
C PHE A 146 -9.22 -3.28 5.87
N THR A 147 -9.54 -2.07 6.31
CA THR A 147 -9.70 -1.77 7.73
C THR A 147 -11.08 -2.24 8.16
N ASP A 148 -11.09 -3.04 9.23
CA ASP A 148 -12.24 -3.52 9.98
C ASP A 148 -13.14 -4.61 9.33
N LEU A 149 -13.61 -5.51 10.19
CA LEU A 149 -14.54 -6.60 9.91
C LEU A 149 -15.99 -6.26 10.31
N SER A 150 -16.25 -5.08 10.87
CA SER A 150 -17.51 -4.67 11.51
C SER A 150 -18.11 -3.35 11.00
N GLY A 151 -17.72 -2.82 9.84
CA GLY A 151 -18.21 -1.51 9.37
C GLY A 151 -17.90 -0.30 10.29
N ALA A 152 -17.06 -0.42 11.31
CA ALA A 152 -16.69 0.61 12.30
C ALA A 152 -15.16 0.82 12.35
N PRO A 153 -14.63 2.03 12.64
CA PRO A 153 -13.19 2.26 12.66
C PRO A 153 -12.48 1.38 13.72
N ASP A 154 -11.43 0.68 13.28
CA ASP A 154 -10.62 -0.30 14.02
C ASP A 154 -10.01 0.28 15.30
N SER A 155 -10.61 -0.03 16.45
CA SER A 155 -9.98 0.12 17.75
C SER A 155 -9.12 -1.12 18.00
N GLY A 156 -7.84 -1.05 17.60
CA GLY A 156 -6.88 -2.16 17.63
C GLY A 156 -7.11 -3.17 18.76
N ASN A 157 -7.25 -4.44 18.37
CA ASN A 157 -7.64 -5.57 19.20
C ASN A 157 -6.93 -5.62 20.59
N PRO A 158 -7.64 -5.38 21.71
CA PRO A 158 -7.08 -5.54 23.05
C PRO A 158 -6.88 -7.02 23.46
N GLY A 159 -7.48 -7.97 22.73
CA GLY A 159 -7.45 -9.41 23.03
C GLY A 159 -6.13 -10.11 22.73
N ALA A 160 -5.24 -9.52 21.92
CA ALA A 160 -3.94 -10.13 21.61
C ALA A 160 -2.95 -10.10 22.81
N ARG A 161 -3.25 -9.33 23.88
CA ARG A 161 -2.41 -9.27 25.08
C ARG A 161 -2.75 -10.30 26.16
N ALA A 162 -3.83 -11.06 26.02
CA ALA A 162 -4.32 -11.96 27.07
C ALA A 162 -4.01 -13.46 26.85
N ALA A 163 -3.35 -13.83 25.75
CA ALA A 163 -3.03 -15.25 25.45
C ALA A 163 -1.72 -15.74 26.11
N GLY A 164 -1.45 -15.27 27.34
CA GLY A 164 -0.19 -15.51 28.02
C GLY A 164 -0.33 -15.70 29.53
N GLU A 165 -1.36 -16.42 29.99
CA GLU A 165 -1.39 -16.94 31.37
C GLU A 165 -2.47 -18.04 31.49
N GLY A 166 -2.04 -19.27 31.78
CA GLY A 166 -2.90 -20.31 32.37
C GLY A 166 -3.55 -21.32 31.42
N ALA A 167 -2.77 -22.24 30.85
CA ALA A 167 -3.27 -23.57 30.49
C ALA A 167 -2.22 -24.63 30.89
N THR A 168 -2.26 -25.03 32.15
CA THR A 168 -1.65 -26.27 32.65
C THR A 168 -2.45 -27.47 32.15
N PHE A 169 -1.78 -28.41 31.50
CA PHE A 169 -2.08 -29.84 31.62
C PHE A 169 -1.03 -30.45 32.55
#